data_AF-A0AAW4ERH2-F1
#
_entry.id   AF-A0AAW4ERH2-F1
#
_cell.length_a   1.000
_cell.length_b   1.000
_cell.length_c   1.000
_cell.angle_alpha   90.00
_cell.angle_beta   90.00
_cell.angle_gamma   90.00
#
_symmetry.space_group_name_H-M   'P 1'
#
loop_
_entity.id
_entity.type
_entity.pdbx_description
1 polymer ?
#
loop_
_entity_poly.entity_id
_entity_poly.type
_entity_poly.pdbx_seq_one_letter_code
_entity_poly.pdbx_strand_id
1 'polypeptide(L)'
;MTAAQVVTAPPSAASVLRAQLPGASFVHACQASTRRDGRSALQAYRDMAATIPGWFDGLMALRNRGMRLLGMKDLGSLRAVQETIAPRPGQRLGIFTLQSLDEDAIVLEDNDRHLRVQLALQWQGDVLEVATIVHTHNAFGRVYMLPVAPVHRWIVPHLLKKQVQAYD
;
A
#
# COMPACT_ATOMS: atom_id res chain seq x y z
N MET A 1 25.23 14.18 -4.80
CA MET A 1 23.90 13.83 -4.27
C MET A 1 23.42 12.65 -5.07
N THR A 2 23.56 11.44 -4.53
CA THR A 2 23.18 10.21 -5.23
C THR A 2 21.66 10.15 -5.24
N ALA A 3 21.04 10.34 -6.40
CA ALA A 3 19.59 10.25 -6.53
C ALA A 3 19.12 8.95 -5.91
N ALA A 4 18.16 9.02 -4.98
CA ALA A 4 17.56 7.84 -4.39
C ALA A 4 17.12 6.85 -5.47
N GLN A 5 17.76 5.68 -5.47
CA GLN A 5 17.45 4.62 -6.41
C GLN A 5 16.29 3.82 -5.85
N VAL A 6 15.11 3.97 -6.46
CA VAL A 6 14.01 3.05 -6.22
C VAL A 6 14.27 1.78 -7.01
N VAL A 7 14.44 0.67 -6.30
CA VAL A 7 14.65 -0.66 -6.87
C VAL A 7 13.39 -1.48 -6.71
N THR A 8 12.85 -2.00 -7.81
CA THR A 8 11.77 -2.98 -7.76
C THR A 8 12.38 -4.37 -7.62
N ALA A 9 12.05 -5.08 -6.54
CA ALA A 9 12.59 -6.40 -6.22
C ALA A 9 11.49 -7.26 -5.59
N PRO A 10 11.65 -8.59 -5.47
CA PRO A 10 10.81 -9.39 -4.59
C PRO A 10 10.88 -8.86 -3.14
N PRO A 11 9.83 -9.07 -2.31
CA PRO A 11 9.89 -8.69 -0.91
C PRO A 11 11.14 -9.24 -0.23
N SER A 12 11.81 -8.41 0.57
CA SER A 12 13.03 -8.80 1.28
C SER A 12 12.82 -10.04 2.14
N ALA A 13 13.92 -10.70 2.51
CA ALA A 13 13.86 -11.81 3.47
C ALA A 13 13.29 -11.38 4.83
N ALA A 14 13.48 -10.11 5.21
CA ALA A 14 12.93 -9.49 6.40
C ALA A 14 11.54 -8.88 6.20
N SER A 15 10.88 -9.12 5.05
CA SER A 15 9.56 -8.56 4.79
C SER A 15 8.54 -9.11 5.76
N VAL A 16 7.80 -8.24 6.45
CA VAL A 16 6.70 -8.62 7.34
C VAL A 16 5.59 -9.38 6.62
N LEU A 17 5.52 -9.24 5.28
CA LEU A 17 4.58 -9.97 4.42
C LEU A 17 5.08 -11.31 3.90
N ARG A 18 6.25 -11.79 4.36
CA ARG A 18 6.86 -13.02 3.83
C ARG A 18 5.97 -14.25 4.02
N ALA A 19 5.28 -14.35 5.17
CA ALA A 19 4.39 -15.48 5.46
C ALA A 19 3.19 -15.56 4.51
N GLN A 20 2.86 -14.47 3.82
CA GLN A 20 1.69 -14.36 2.94
C GLN A 20 2.06 -14.52 1.46
N LEU A 21 3.34 -14.71 1.12
CA LEU A 21 3.78 -15.03 -0.24
C LEU A 21 3.18 -16.32 -0.82
N PRO A 22 3.04 -17.43 -0.07
CA PRO A 22 2.47 -18.66 -0.63
C PRO A 22 1.05 -18.44 -1.14
N GLY A 23 0.78 -18.90 -2.37
CA GLY A 23 -0.54 -18.81 -3.00
C GLY A 23 -0.96 -17.40 -3.44
N ALA A 24 -0.06 -16.41 -3.40
CA ALA A 24 -0.35 -15.07 -3.89
C ALA A 24 -0.56 -15.04 -5.41
N SER A 25 -1.64 -14.41 -5.84
CA SER A 25 -1.94 -14.19 -7.26
C SER A 25 -1.11 -13.03 -7.85
N PHE A 26 -0.68 -12.11 -7.01
CA PHE A 26 0.18 -10.99 -7.40
C PHE A 26 1.07 -10.59 -6.23
N VAL A 27 2.33 -10.32 -6.54
CA VAL A 27 3.34 -9.82 -5.61
C VAL A 27 4.09 -8.68 -6.29
N HIS A 28 4.27 -7.59 -5.57
CA HIS A 28 5.09 -6.46 -5.99
C HIS A 28 5.78 -5.86 -4.77
N ALA A 29 7.08 -5.63 -4.85
CA ALA A 29 7.78 -4.85 -3.84
C ALA A 29 8.75 -3.87 -4.50
N CYS A 30 8.97 -2.75 -3.83
CA CYS A 30 10.01 -1.81 -4.18
C CYS A 30 10.68 -1.29 -2.90
N GLN A 31 11.94 -0.92 -3.05
CA GLN A 31 12.78 -0.44 -1.98
C GLN A 31 13.44 0.86 -2.42
N ALA A 32 13.66 1.76 -1.48
CA ALA A 32 14.40 2.98 -1.73
C ALA A 32 15.28 3.32 -0.51
N SER A 33 16.53 3.65 -0.76
CA SER A 33 17.42 4.15 0.29
C SER A 33 17.14 5.62 0.54
N THR A 34 16.90 5.99 1.79
CA THR A 34 16.56 7.35 2.23
C THR A 34 16.85 7.53 3.71
N ARG A 35 17.08 8.76 4.15
CA ARG A 35 17.29 9.04 5.57
C ARG A 35 16.00 8.83 6.35
N ARG A 36 16.04 7.94 7.35
CA ARG A 36 14.89 7.71 8.22
C ARG A 36 14.57 8.92 9.09
N ASP A 37 15.58 9.63 9.61
CA ASP A 37 15.48 10.77 10.55
C ASP A 37 14.45 10.57 11.68
N GLY A 38 14.36 9.35 12.24
CA GLY A 38 13.41 9.03 13.31
C GLY A 38 11.94 8.92 12.87
N ARG A 39 11.66 8.94 11.56
CA ARG A 39 10.30 8.69 11.03
C ARG A 39 9.87 7.26 11.34
N SER A 40 8.64 7.13 11.85
CA SER A 40 8.00 5.82 12.05
C SER A 40 7.42 5.30 10.74
N ALA A 41 7.10 4.01 10.68
CA ALA A 41 6.40 3.41 9.54
C ALA A 41 5.02 4.03 9.29
N LEU A 42 4.31 4.44 10.35
CA LEU A 42 3.05 5.17 10.22
C LEU A 42 3.25 6.53 9.54
N GLN A 43 4.30 7.26 9.92
CA GLN A 43 4.61 8.55 9.30
C GLN A 43 4.99 8.36 7.83
N ALA A 44 5.84 7.37 7.53
CA ALA A 44 6.16 7.01 6.15
C ALA A 44 4.91 6.65 5.33
N TYR A 45 3.96 5.92 5.91
CA TYR A 45 2.69 5.62 5.24
C TYR A 45 1.84 6.87 5.00
N ARG A 46 1.72 7.77 5.99
CA ARG A 46 0.99 9.04 5.83
C ARG A 46 1.61 9.92 4.74
N ASP A 47 2.92 10.03 4.72
CA ASP A 47 3.64 10.81 3.71
C ASP A 47 3.45 10.21 2.32
N MET A 48 3.57 8.88 2.20
CA MET A 48 3.28 8.19 0.94
C MET A 48 1.84 8.43 0.49
N ALA A 49 0.87 8.29 1.40
CA ALA A 49 -0.55 8.51 1.13
C ALA A 49 -0.84 9.96 0.70
N ALA A 50 -0.12 10.95 1.24
CA ALA A 50 -0.24 12.35 0.85
C ALA A 50 0.28 12.60 -0.58
N THR A 51 1.27 11.83 -1.05
CA THR A 51 1.77 11.91 -2.43
C THR A 51 0.86 11.26 -3.48
N ILE A 52 -0.15 10.49 -3.04
CA ILE A 52 -1.10 9.84 -3.95
C ILE A 52 -1.86 10.92 -4.74
N PRO A 53 -1.79 10.89 -6.08
CA PRO A 53 -2.51 11.84 -6.92
C PRO A 53 -4.02 11.75 -6.70
N GLY A 54 -4.71 12.91 -6.65
CA GLY A 54 -6.16 12.94 -6.46
C GLY A 54 -6.98 12.22 -7.56
N TRP A 55 -6.41 11.94 -8.73
CA TRP A 55 -7.06 11.10 -9.74
C TRP A 55 -7.18 9.62 -9.32
N PHE A 56 -6.32 9.14 -8.43
CA PHE A 56 -6.41 7.79 -7.85
C PHE A 56 -7.61 7.68 -6.92
N ASP A 57 -7.91 8.73 -6.14
CA ASP A 57 -9.17 8.85 -5.38
C ASP A 57 -10.37 8.84 -6.34
N GLY A 58 -10.26 9.47 -7.52
CA GLY A 58 -11.27 9.42 -8.58
C GLY A 58 -11.50 8.02 -9.16
N LEU A 59 -10.45 7.20 -9.32
CA LEU A 59 -10.53 5.81 -9.78
C LEU A 59 -11.16 4.90 -8.72
N MET A 60 -10.83 5.13 -7.44
CA MET A 60 -11.49 4.47 -6.31
C MET A 60 -12.96 4.90 -6.20
N ALA A 61 -13.27 6.18 -6.43
CA ALA A 61 -14.64 6.67 -6.48
C ALA A 61 -15.43 6.07 -7.66
N LEU A 62 -14.80 5.88 -8.83
CA LEU A 62 -15.42 5.21 -9.98
C LEU A 62 -15.67 3.72 -9.70
N ARG A 63 -14.71 3.02 -9.07
CA ARG A 63 -14.89 1.65 -8.54
C ARG A 63 -16.06 1.61 -7.56
N ASN A 64 -16.12 2.54 -6.61
CA ASN A 64 -17.18 2.63 -5.63
C ASN A 64 -18.54 2.94 -6.28
N ARG A 65 -18.59 3.75 -7.34
CA ARG A 65 -19.83 4.02 -8.08
C ARG A 65 -20.34 2.78 -8.80
N GLY A 66 -19.43 1.99 -9.38
CA GLY A 66 -19.74 0.67 -9.93
C GLY A 66 -20.22 -0.33 -8.86
N MET A 67 -19.61 -0.35 -7.68
CA MET A 67 -20.00 -1.22 -6.57
C MET A 67 -21.26 -0.75 -5.82
N ARG A 68 -21.57 0.55 -5.82
CA ARG A 68 -22.83 1.14 -5.34
C ARG A 68 -24.01 0.72 -6.20
N LEU A 69 -23.82 0.64 -7.52
CA LEU A 69 -24.81 0.05 -8.43
C LEU A 69 -25.06 -1.44 -8.13
N LEU A 70 -24.13 -2.11 -7.44
CA LEU A 70 -24.21 -3.50 -6.98
C LEU A 70 -24.53 -3.65 -5.48
N GLY A 71 -24.89 -2.57 -4.77
CA GLY A 71 -25.41 -2.62 -3.40
C GLY A 71 -24.39 -2.79 -2.26
N MET A 72 -23.09 -2.51 -2.48
CA MET A 72 -22.06 -2.62 -1.44
C MET A 72 -21.63 -1.24 -0.90
N LYS A 73 -21.32 -1.18 0.41
CA LYS A 73 -21.02 0.05 1.17
C LYS A 73 -19.78 0.79 0.65
N ASP A 74 -19.83 2.12 0.70
CA ASP A 74 -18.75 3.04 0.31
C ASP A 74 -17.43 2.72 1.03
N LEU A 75 -16.37 2.54 0.26
CA LEU A 75 -14.99 2.42 0.73
C LEU A 75 -14.34 3.81 0.61
N GLY A 76 -14.17 4.53 1.71
CA GLY A 76 -13.71 5.93 1.75
C GLY A 76 -12.34 6.22 1.10
N SER A 77 -11.84 7.45 1.20
CA SER A 77 -10.55 7.83 0.60
C SER A 77 -9.35 7.32 1.43
N LEU A 78 -8.25 6.94 0.75
CA LEU A 78 -6.96 6.65 1.39
C LEU A 78 -6.42 7.83 2.20
N ARG A 79 -6.82 9.07 1.84
CA ARG A 79 -6.45 10.30 2.56
C ARG A 79 -7.07 10.39 3.95
N ALA A 80 -8.09 9.59 4.26
CA ALA A 80 -8.69 9.53 5.60
C ALA A 80 -7.70 9.06 6.68
N VAL A 81 -6.57 8.43 6.30
CA VAL A 81 -5.50 8.11 7.27
C VAL A 81 -4.93 9.37 7.95
N GLN A 82 -5.00 10.54 7.29
CA GLN A 82 -4.50 11.79 7.85
C GLN A 82 -5.33 12.28 9.05
N GLU A 83 -6.60 11.88 9.15
CA GLU A 83 -7.50 12.29 10.23
C GLU A 83 -7.36 11.40 11.48
N THR A 84 -6.72 10.23 11.36
CA THR A 84 -6.58 9.28 12.47
C THR A 84 -5.24 9.47 13.16
N ILE A 85 -5.22 10.12 14.33
CA ILE A 85 -4.00 10.51 15.06
C ILE A 85 -3.20 9.30 15.58
N ALA A 86 -3.89 8.29 16.13
CA ALA A 86 -3.28 7.09 16.72
C ALA A 86 -4.07 5.83 16.31
N PRO A 87 -3.84 5.29 15.10
CA PRO A 87 -4.57 4.12 14.65
C PRO A 87 -4.15 2.88 15.42
N ARG A 88 -5.13 2.04 15.76
CA ARG A 88 -4.91 0.76 16.43
C ARG A 88 -5.16 -0.40 15.46
N PRO A 89 -4.47 -1.55 15.63
CA PRO A 89 -4.83 -2.77 14.92
C PRO A 89 -6.35 -3.03 14.97
N GLY A 90 -6.93 -3.39 13.83
CA GLY A 90 -8.37 -3.54 13.61
C GLY A 90 -9.11 -2.26 13.19
N GLN A 91 -8.48 -1.08 13.24
CA GLN A 91 -9.10 0.15 12.75
C GLN A 91 -8.96 0.31 11.24
N ARG A 92 -9.98 0.90 10.61
CA ARG A 92 -9.96 1.24 9.19
C ARG A 92 -9.21 2.55 8.96
N LEU A 93 -8.21 2.49 8.09
CA LEU A 93 -7.42 3.60 7.58
C LEU A 93 -7.74 3.78 6.08
N GLY A 94 -8.84 4.50 5.80
CA GLY A 94 -9.38 4.62 4.44
C GLY A 94 -10.05 3.32 3.97
N ILE A 95 -9.55 2.75 2.87
CA ILE A 95 -10.04 1.45 2.35
C ILE A 95 -9.39 0.24 3.03
N PHE A 96 -8.23 0.43 3.67
CA PHE A 96 -7.49 -0.64 4.32
C PHE A 96 -7.81 -0.71 5.81
N THR A 97 -7.73 -1.91 6.38
CA THR A 97 -7.75 -2.18 7.81
C THR A 97 -6.33 -2.34 8.30
N LEU A 98 -5.97 -1.66 9.40
CA LEU A 98 -4.68 -1.82 10.04
C LEU A 98 -4.59 -3.20 10.69
N GLN A 99 -3.61 -4.01 10.29
CA GLN A 99 -3.37 -5.34 10.86
C GLN A 99 -2.32 -5.31 11.95
N SER A 100 -1.19 -4.65 11.67
CA SER A 100 -0.13 -4.41 12.66
C SER A 100 0.48 -3.04 12.45
N LEU A 101 0.93 -2.44 13.56
CA LEU A 101 1.63 -1.18 13.56
C LEU A 101 2.74 -1.23 14.59
N ASP A 102 3.96 -1.11 14.11
CA ASP A 102 5.19 -1.00 14.86
C ASP A 102 5.95 0.26 14.42
N GLU A 103 7.04 0.59 15.12
CA GLU A 103 7.88 1.74 14.77
C GLU A 103 8.54 1.57 13.40
N ASP A 104 8.95 0.33 13.10
CA ASP A 104 9.65 -0.04 11.87
C ASP A 104 8.71 -0.51 10.76
N ALA A 105 7.52 -1.02 11.07
CA ALA A 105 6.64 -1.59 10.05
C ALA A 105 5.16 -1.29 10.28
N ILE A 106 4.42 -1.11 9.19
CA ILE A 106 2.96 -1.00 9.19
C ILE A 106 2.40 -2.00 8.17
N VAL A 107 1.41 -2.78 8.59
CA VAL A 107 0.71 -3.75 7.73
C VAL A 107 -0.76 -3.38 7.63
N LEU A 108 -1.23 -3.25 6.41
CA LEU A 108 -2.56 -2.84 6.02
C LEU A 108 -3.18 -3.92 5.16
N GLU A 109 -4.47 -4.17 5.34
CA GLU A 109 -5.20 -5.20 4.60
C GLU A 109 -6.56 -4.71 4.13
N ASP A 110 -6.90 -5.00 2.88
CA ASP A 110 -8.26 -4.94 2.37
C ASP A 110 -8.70 -6.34 1.98
N ASN A 111 -9.62 -6.92 2.74
CA ASN A 111 -10.15 -8.26 2.48
C ASN A 111 -11.61 -8.16 2.06
N ASP A 112 -11.81 -8.12 0.75
CA ASP A 112 -13.12 -8.08 0.12
C ASP A 112 -13.51 -9.45 -0.44
N ARG A 113 -14.77 -9.60 -0.86
CA ARG A 113 -15.30 -10.88 -1.37
C ARG A 113 -14.53 -11.45 -2.57
N HIS A 114 -13.85 -10.59 -3.34
CA HIS A 114 -13.28 -10.97 -4.63
C HIS A 114 -11.75 -11.12 -4.57
N LEU A 115 -11.11 -10.45 -3.61
CA LEU A 115 -9.66 -10.46 -3.42
C LEU A 115 -9.30 -9.93 -2.03
N ARG A 116 -8.14 -10.38 -1.55
CA ARG A 116 -7.47 -9.91 -0.35
C ARG A 116 -6.18 -9.22 -0.75
N VAL A 117 -6.06 -7.93 -0.47
CA VAL A 117 -4.84 -7.13 -0.65
C VAL A 117 -4.18 -6.93 0.70
N GLN A 118 -2.89 -7.19 0.78
CA GLN A 118 -2.05 -6.85 1.92
C GLN A 118 -0.94 -5.92 1.45
N LEU A 119 -0.81 -4.78 2.11
CA LEU A 119 0.20 -3.77 1.88
C LEU A 119 1.03 -3.63 3.15
N ALA A 120 2.35 -3.63 3.00
CA ALA A 120 3.25 -3.32 4.09
C ALA A 120 4.21 -2.22 3.67
N LEU A 121 4.47 -1.31 4.59
CA LEU A 121 5.60 -0.39 4.52
C LEU A 121 6.49 -0.70 5.71
N GLN A 122 7.76 -0.92 5.45
CA GLN A 122 8.72 -1.23 6.50
C GLN A 122 10.06 -0.52 6.28
N TRP A 123 10.65 -0.10 7.39
CA TRP A 123 11.99 0.43 7.48
C TRP A 123 12.98 -0.71 7.75
N GLN A 124 14.06 -0.73 6.99
CA GLN A 124 15.23 -1.59 7.17
C GLN A 124 16.45 -0.69 7.29
N GLY A 125 16.65 -0.11 8.48
CA GLY A 125 17.59 0.99 8.68
C GLY A 125 17.16 2.22 7.87
N ASP A 126 18.01 2.66 6.96
CA ASP A 126 17.76 3.77 6.02
C ASP A 126 17.22 3.29 4.65
N VAL A 127 16.52 2.14 4.65
CA VAL A 127 15.84 1.62 3.45
C VAL A 127 14.35 1.51 3.75
N LEU A 128 13.54 2.20 2.95
CA LEU A 128 12.09 2.08 2.99
C LEU A 128 11.65 1.04 1.95
N GLU A 129 11.08 -0.07 2.41
CA GLU A 129 10.46 -1.10 1.57
C GLU A 129 8.95 -0.95 1.57
N VAL A 130 8.35 -1.00 0.39
CA VAL A 130 6.91 -1.13 0.19
C VAL A 130 6.64 -2.46 -0.48
N ALA A 131 5.83 -3.31 0.16
CA ALA A 131 5.46 -4.62 -0.37
C ALA A 131 3.94 -4.74 -0.46
N THR A 132 3.44 -5.20 -1.61
CA THR A 132 2.03 -5.49 -1.83
C THR A 132 1.86 -6.92 -2.30
N ILE A 133 1.00 -7.65 -1.59
CA ILE A 133 0.61 -9.03 -1.92
C ILE A 133 -0.90 -9.05 -2.13
N VAL A 134 -1.35 -9.75 -3.17
CA VAL A 134 -2.78 -9.95 -3.44
C VAL A 134 -3.10 -11.42 -3.65
N HIS A 135 -4.14 -11.88 -2.96
CA HIS A 135 -4.75 -13.19 -3.15
C HIS A 135 -6.14 -13.00 -3.76
N THR A 136 -6.37 -13.57 -4.93
CA THR A 136 -7.70 -13.52 -5.58
C THR A 136 -8.55 -14.69 -5.14
N HIS A 137 -9.75 -14.44 -4.63
CA HIS A 137 -10.66 -15.49 -4.16
C HIS A 137 -11.46 -16.14 -5.30
N ASN A 138 -11.75 -15.38 -6.37
CA ASN A 138 -12.62 -15.83 -7.46
C ASN A 138 -12.17 -15.30 -8.84
N ALA A 139 -12.87 -15.73 -9.89
CA ALA A 139 -12.59 -15.31 -11.26
C ALA A 139 -12.76 -13.79 -11.47
N PHE A 140 -13.70 -13.16 -10.78
CA PHE A 140 -13.87 -11.70 -10.83
C PHE A 140 -12.63 -10.99 -10.29
N GLY A 141 -12.07 -11.45 -9.16
CA GLY A 141 -10.84 -10.91 -8.60
C GLY A 141 -9.66 -11.01 -9.57
N ARG A 142 -9.56 -12.12 -10.31
CA ARG A 142 -8.54 -12.28 -11.36
C ARG A 142 -8.71 -11.29 -12.50
N VAL A 143 -9.94 -11.11 -13.00
CA VAL A 143 -10.24 -10.13 -14.05
C VAL A 143 -9.98 -8.70 -13.55
N TYR A 144 -10.33 -8.39 -12.31
CA TYR A 144 -10.07 -7.10 -11.68
C TYR A 144 -8.57 -6.80 -11.55
N MET A 145 -7.75 -7.82 -11.31
CA MET A 145 -6.29 -7.65 -11.24
C MET A 145 -5.65 -7.36 -12.60
N LEU A 146 -6.29 -7.65 -13.74
CA LEU A 146 -5.72 -7.39 -15.07
C LEU A 146 -5.39 -5.91 -15.30
N PRO A 147 -6.29 -4.94 -15.05
CA PRO A 147 -5.95 -3.52 -15.12
C PRO A 147 -5.27 -2.99 -13.85
N VAL A 148 -5.55 -3.56 -12.67
CA VAL A 148 -5.02 -3.02 -11.40
C VAL A 148 -3.54 -3.35 -11.20
N ALA A 149 -3.10 -4.57 -11.52
CA ALA A 149 -1.71 -5.00 -11.40
C ALA A 149 -0.72 -4.09 -12.18
N PRO A 150 -0.92 -3.78 -13.48
CA PRO A 150 0.00 -2.92 -14.22
C PRO A 150 0.01 -1.48 -13.70
N VAL A 151 -1.17 -0.93 -13.37
CA VAL A 151 -1.28 0.42 -12.80
C VAL A 151 -0.55 0.48 -11.45
N HIS A 152 -0.72 -0.53 -10.60
CA HIS A 152 -0.04 -0.61 -9.30
C HIS A 152 1.49 -0.69 -9.47
N ARG A 153 1.98 -1.56 -10.37
CA ARG A 153 3.41 -1.68 -10.67
C ARG A 153 4.02 -0.38 -11.19
N TRP A 154 3.22 0.48 -11.83
CA TRP A 154 3.69 1.77 -12.30
C TRP A 154 3.62 2.83 -11.20
N ILE A 155 2.50 2.98 -10.50
CA ILE A 155 2.30 4.05 -9.51
C ILE A 155 3.21 3.88 -8.29
N VAL A 156 3.33 2.69 -7.72
CA VAL A 156 3.98 2.49 -6.42
C VAL A 156 5.46 2.92 -6.43
N PRO A 157 6.29 2.54 -7.41
CA PRO A 157 7.66 3.06 -7.51
C PRO A 157 7.73 4.58 -7.69
N HIS A 158 6.76 5.19 -8.39
CA HIS A 158 6.72 6.65 -8.57
C HIS A 158 6.37 7.37 -7.27
N LEU A 159 5.44 6.84 -6.46
CA LEU A 159 5.12 7.38 -5.14
C LEU A 159 6.32 7.29 -4.21
N LEU A 160 6.95 6.12 -4.15
CA LEU A 160 8.14 5.91 -3.33
C LEU A 160 9.28 6.84 -3.75
N LYS A 161 9.50 7.03 -5.05
CA LYS A 161 10.49 7.98 -5.57
C LYS A 161 10.19 9.41 -5.13
N LYS A 162 8.94 9.86 -5.26
CA LYS A 162 8.53 11.21 -4.83
C LYS A 162 8.68 11.41 -3.33
N GLN A 163 8.30 10.42 -2.54
CA GLN A 163 8.44 10.45 -1.09
C GLN A 163 9.89 10.57 -0.68
N VAL A 164 10.77 9.74 -1.25
CA VAL A 164 12.19 9.78 -0.92
C VAL A 164 12.83 11.10 -1.33
N GLN A 165 12.46 11.66 -2.49
CA GLN A 165 12.89 13.01 -2.89
C GLN A 165 12.44 14.12 -1.94
N ALA A 166 11.37 13.89 -1.15
CA ALA A 166 10.92 14.82 -0.13
C ALA A 166 11.64 14.63 1.22
N TYR A 167 12.41 13.55 1.38
CA TYR A 167 13.21 13.25 2.57
C TYR A 167 14.69 13.61 2.41
N ASP A 168 15.18 13.77 1.17
CA ASP A 168 16.51 14.30 0.83
C ASP A 168 16.61 15.82 1.08
#